data_AF-A0A970NTI9-F1
#
_entry.id   AF-A0A970NTI9-F1
#
_cell.length_a   1.000
_cell.length_b   1.000
_cell.length_c   1.000
_cell.angle_alpha   90.00
_cell.angle_beta   90.00
_cell.angle_gamma   90.00
#
_symmetry.space_group_name_H-M   'P 1'
#
loop_
_entity.id
_entity.type
_entity.pdbx_description
1 polymer ?
#
loop_
_entity_poly.entity_id
_entity_poly.type
_entity_poly.pdbx_seq_one_letter_code
_entity_poly.pdbx_strand_id
1 'polypeptide(L)' 'MKTQVFIVSAGPGASDLISLKGHRLIEQADLIFASERFISKEMLAHIKEGCRIKDHFESDYDEKIKMIEDTIQ' A
#
# COMPACT_ATOMS: atom_id res chain seq x y z
N MET A 1 -5.73 -14.32 13.64
CA MET A 1 -4.91 -13.08 13.66
C MET A 1 -5.79 -11.90 13.28
N LYS A 2 -5.40 -10.66 13.64
CA LYS A 2 -6.15 -9.45 13.25
C LYS A 2 -5.41 -8.74 12.13
N THR A 3 -6.02 -8.63 10.95
CA THR A 3 -5.49 -7.78 9.87
C THR A 3 -5.66 -6.32 10.24
N GLN A 4 -4.60 -5.53 10.03
CA GLN A 4 -4.65 -4.08 10.19
C GLN A 4 -4.63 -3.44 8.81
N VAL A 5 -5.64 -2.62 8.52
CA VAL A 5 -5.72 -1.83 7.29
C VAL A 5 -5.39 -0.39 7.65
N PHE A 6 -4.45 0.20 6.92
CA PHE A 6 -4.06 1.59 7.09
C PHE A 6 -4.40 2.37 5.84
N ILE A 7 -5.14 3.48 6.00
CA ILE A 7 -5.31 4.48 4.96
C ILE A 7 -4.17 5.47 5.11
N VAL A 8 -3.27 5.51 4.12
CA VAL A 8 -2.08 6.34 4.14
C VAL A 8 -2.20 7.39 3.03
N SER A 9 -2.01 8.67 3.40
CA SER A 9 -1.83 9.74 2.42
C SER A 9 -0.38 9.77 1.96
N ALA A 10 -0.17 9.72 0.65
CA ALA A 10 1.15 9.76 0.01
C ALA A 10 1.73 11.17 -0.12
N GLY A 11 0.97 12.20 0.25
CA GLY A 11 1.36 13.59 0.03
C GLY A 11 1.10 14.05 -1.42
N PRO A 12 1.65 15.21 -1.82
CA PRO A 12 1.33 15.87 -3.09
C PRO A 12 2.14 15.35 -4.29
N GLY A 13 2.98 14.33 -4.13
CA GLY A 13 3.66 13.63 -5.23
C GLY A 13 5.15 13.36 -5.00
N ALA A 14 5.88 14.30 -4.40
CA ALA A 14 7.29 14.06 -4.05
C ALA A 14 7.40 13.01 -2.93
N SER A 15 8.33 12.08 -3.07
CA SER A 15 8.45 10.90 -2.19
C SER A 15 8.83 11.25 -0.75
N ASP A 16 9.53 12.36 -0.54
CA ASP A 16 9.95 12.88 0.77
C ASP A 16 8.86 13.69 1.50
N LEU A 17 7.75 14.00 0.82
CA LEU A 17 6.62 14.72 1.41
C LEU A 17 5.58 13.79 2.06
N ILE A 18 5.76 12.47 1.96
CA ILE A 18 5.00 11.53 2.79
C ILE A 18 5.41 11.65 4.26
N SER A 19 4.47 11.43 5.18
CA SER A 19 4.83 11.37 6.60
C SER A 19 5.77 10.19 6.89
N LEU A 20 6.67 10.35 7.87
CA LEU A 20 7.57 9.28 8.31
C LEU A 20 6.82 8.02 8.76
N LYS A 21 5.63 8.18 9.37
CA LYS A 21 4.78 7.04 9.74
C LYS A 21 4.20 6.34 8.50
N GLY A 22 3.77 7.10 7.50
CA GLY A 22 3.29 6.54 6.23
C GLY A 22 4.36 5.73 5.51
N HIS A 23 5.58 6.27 5.41
CA HIS A 23 6.72 5.56 4.84
C HIS A 23 6.97 4.21 5.55
N ARG A 24 7.04 4.22 6.88
CA ARG A 24 7.26 2.99 7.67
C ARG A 24 6.16 1.94 7.50
N LEU A 25 4.91 2.37 7.29
CA LEU A 25 3.79 1.46 7.03
C LEU A 25 3.92 0.82 5.64
N ILE A 26 4.35 1.58 4.63
CA ILE A 26 4.62 1.07 3.28
C ILE A 26 5.76 0.04 3.31
N GLU A 27 6.84 0.31 4.03
CA GLU A 27 7.98 -0.62 4.17
C GLU A 27 7.60 -1.96 4.81
N GLN A 28 6.58 -1.97 5.68
CA GLN A 28 6.18 -3.16 6.45
C GLN A 28 4.97 -3.89 5.86
N ALA A 29 4.27 -3.30 4.89
CA ALA A 29 3.02 -3.82 4.37
C ALA A 29 3.23 -5.13 3.58
N ASP A 30 2.32 -6.08 3.77
CA ASP A 30 2.23 -7.31 2.98
C ASP A 30 1.44 -7.09 1.67
N LEU A 31 0.52 -6.13 1.68
CA LEU A 31 -0.36 -5.77 0.57
C LEU A 31 -0.54 -4.25 0.51
N ILE A 32 -0.33 -3.68 -0.67
CA ILE A 32 -0.51 -2.25 -0.95
C ILE A 32 -1.47 -2.09 -2.12
N PHE A 33 -2.53 -1.30 -1.91
CA PHE A 33 -3.37 -0.79 -3.00
C PHE A 33 -2.92 0.63 -3.36
N ALA A 34 -2.19 0.76 -4.45
CA ALA A 34 -1.65 2.03 -4.93
C ALA A 34 -1.67 2.05 -6.46
N SER A 35 -1.99 3.21 -7.05
CA SER A 35 -1.96 3.39 -8.51
C SER A 35 -0.76 4.22 -8.92
N GLU A 36 -0.06 3.79 -9.97
CA GLU A 36 1.09 4.49 -10.55
C GLU A 36 0.74 5.91 -11.04
N ARG A 37 -0.55 6.21 -11.20
CA ARG A 37 -1.05 7.55 -11.58
C ARG A 37 -0.83 8.62 -10.50
N PHE A 38 -0.73 8.22 -9.23
CA PHE A 38 -0.71 9.13 -8.09
C PHE A 38 0.50 8.93 -7.17
N ILE A 39 1.27 7.87 -7.39
CA ILE A 39 2.39 7.47 -6.52
C ILE A 39 3.65 7.34 -7.36
N SER A 40 4.72 8.00 -6.94
CA SER A 40 6.03 7.88 -7.57
C SER A 40 6.67 6.54 -7.23
N LYS A 41 7.46 5.99 -8.17
CA LYS A 41 8.17 4.71 -7.99
C LYS A 41 9.10 4.72 -6.77
N GLU A 42 9.66 5.88 -6.44
CA GLU A 42 10.54 6.10 -5.29
C GLU A 42 9.83 5.82 -3.96
N MET A 43 8.54 6.14 -3.82
CA MET A 43 7.78 5.84 -2.61
C MET A 43 7.65 4.33 -2.32
N LEU A 44 7.82 3.50 -3.35
CA LEU A 44 7.72 2.04 -3.26
C LEU A 44 9.09 1.35 -3.32
N ALA A 45 10.19 2.10 -3.25
CA ALA A 45 11.54 1.56 -3.40
C ALA A 45 11.98 0.63 -2.24
N HIS A 46 11.35 0.75 -1.07
CA HIS A 46 11.74 0.05 0.17
C HIS A 46 10.63 -0.87 0.71
N ILE A 47 9.71 -1.31 -0.15
CA ILE A 47 8.67 -2.25 0.26
C ILE A 47 9.28 -3.58 0.73
N LYS A 48 8.59 -4.23 1.67
CA LYS A 48 8.92 -5.58 2.13
C LYS A 48 9.07 -6.55 0.96
N GLU A 49 10.05 -7.45 1.03
CA GLU A 49 10.16 -8.56 0.08
C GLU A 49 8.89 -9.43 0.13
N GLY A 50 8.32 -9.72 -1.04
CA GLY A 50 7.05 -10.44 -1.15
C GLY A 50 5.80 -9.56 -0.95
N CYS A 51 5.93 -8.25 -0.71
CA CYS A 51 4.81 -7.32 -0.71
C CYS A 51 4.08 -7.37 -2.06
N ARG A 52 2.77 -7.56 -2.01
CA ARG A 52 1.89 -7.55 -3.19
C ARG A 52 1.42 -6.12 -3.43
N ILE A 53 1.69 -5.57 -4.62
CA ILE A 53 1.13 -4.28 -5.05
C ILE A 53 -0.01 -4.55 -6.02
N LYS A 54 -1.13 -3.85 -5.82
CA LYS A 54 -2.31 -3.88 -6.68
C LYS A 54 -2.76 -2.47 -7.02
N ASP A 55 -3.15 -2.26 -8.28
CA ASP A 55 -3.72 -0.97 -8.66
C ASP A 55 -5.04 -0.75 -7.92
N HIS A 56 -5.17 0.41 -7.29
CA HIS A 56 -6.35 0.74 -6.49
C HIS A 56 -7.62 0.84 -7.34
N PHE A 57 -7.55 1.18 -8.62
CA PHE A 57 -8.72 1.43 -9.47
C PHE A 57 -9.13 0.25 -10.33
N GLU A 58 -8.30 -0.79 -10.44
CA GLU A 58 -8.60 -1.98 -11.24
C GLU A 58 -9.48 -3.00 -10.52
N SER A 59 -9.50 -2.98 -9.18
CA SER A 59 -10.33 -3.88 -8.37
C SER A 59 -11.45 -3.14 -7.65
N ASP A 60 -12.62 -3.78 -7.60
CA ASP A 60 -13.74 -3.34 -6.78
C ASP A 60 -13.48 -3.58 -5.28
N TYR A 61 -14.43 -3.17 -4.43
CA TYR A 61 -14.27 -3.29 -2.98
C TYR A 61 -14.37 -4.74 -2.49
N ASP A 62 -15.22 -5.57 -3.08
CA ASP A 62 -15.41 -6.96 -2.64
C ASP A 62 -14.14 -7.78 -2.92
N GLU A 63 -13.54 -7.59 -4.09
CA GLU A 63 -12.24 -8.17 -4.44
C GLU A 63 -11.14 -7.71 -3.48
N LYS A 64 -11.08 -6.40 -3.16
CA LYS A 64 -10.09 -5.85 -2.22
C LYS A 64 -10.23 -6.47 -0.84
N ILE A 65 -11.45 -6.61 -0.32
CA ILE A 65 -11.70 -7.22 0.98
C ILE A 65 -11.21 -8.67 0.98
N LYS A 66 -11.52 -9.45 -0.05
CA LYS A 66 -11.02 -10.82 -0.18
C LYS A 66 -9.49 -10.89 -0.18
N MET A 67 -8.81 -9.99 -0.89
CA MET A 67 -7.34 -9.94 -0.88
C MET A 67 -6.75 -9.59 0.50
N ILE A 68 -7.44 -8.73 1.26
CA ILE A 68 -7.07 -8.37 2.65
C ILE A 68 -7.28 -9.57 3.59
N GLU A 69 -8.31 -10.38 3.36
CA GLU A 69 -8.53 -11.61 4.12
C GLU A 69 -7.49 -12.69 3.79
N ASP A 70 -7.15 -12.86 2.51
CA ASP A 70 -6.14 -13.80 2.02
C ASP A 70 -4.71 -13.47 2.53
N THR A 71 -4.49 -12.27 3.06
CA THR A 71 -3.20 -11.90 3.68
C THR A 71 -3.04 -12.49 5.08
N ILE A 72 -4.11 -13.03 5.68
CA ILE A 72 -4.06 -13.80 6.92
C ILE A 72 -3.73 -15.26 6.57
N GLN A 73 -2.46 -15.64 6.65
CA GLN A 73 -2.07 -17.05 6.81
C GLN A 73 -1.78 -17.35 8.27
#